data_AF-A0A2D9B6R7-F1
#
_entry.id   AF-A0A2D9B6R7-F1
#
_cell.length_a   1.000
_cell.length_b   1.000
_cell.length_c   1.000
_cell.angle_alpha   90.00
_cell.angle_beta   90.00
_cell.angle_gamma   90.00
#
_symmetry.space_group_name_H-M   'P 1'
#
loop_
_entity.id
_entity.type
_entity.pdbx_description
1 polymer ?
#
loop_
_entity_poly.entity_id
_entity_poly.type
_entity_poly.pdbx_seq_one_letter_code
_entity_poly.pdbx_strand_id
1 'polypeptide(L)'
;MANKKFYNPKINIQKFGDWYITKNLLIQLEPAIKKGSIAGQKRAAQELKRIVRRNIRENGGKIGWPPVSEKYAKYKRKKGFDPENLYVMTGLYYRSIKIYRDGNNISIGLKRYTRHQGRTNNNLTLIKIANILENGSAVRNIKARPLWKPSYKQFGGSKRLKGFILWHVRNEIKKRTGVTPKLTY
;
A
#
# COMPACT_ATOMS: atom_id res chain seq x y z
N MET A 1 76.32 19.31 32.16
CA MET A 1 74.97 19.60 31.63
C MET A 1 74.57 18.49 30.67
N ALA A 2 73.55 17.69 31.00
CA ALA A 2 73.15 16.52 30.21
C ALA A 2 72.07 16.89 29.18
N ASN A 3 72.32 16.55 27.91
CA ASN A 3 71.48 16.87 26.77
C ASN A 3 70.27 15.92 26.73
N LYS A 4 69.08 16.37 27.17
CA LYS A 4 67.83 15.58 27.07
C LYS A 4 67.39 15.52 25.61
N LYS A 5 67.62 14.39 24.95
CA LYS A 5 67.02 14.09 23.64
C LYS A 5 65.50 13.96 23.79
N PHE A 6 64.75 14.91 23.24
CA PHE A 6 63.31 14.81 23.13
C PHE A 6 62.96 13.69 22.14
N TYR A 7 62.30 12.64 22.63
CA TYR A 7 61.79 11.57 21.80
C TYR A 7 60.57 12.09 21.04
N ASN A 8 60.69 12.25 19.71
CA ASN A 8 59.58 12.65 18.86
C ASN A 8 58.96 11.38 18.26
N PRO A 9 57.83 10.87 18.78
CA PRO A 9 57.25 9.64 18.28
C PRO A 9 56.83 9.85 16.83
N LYS A 10 57.34 9.01 15.91
CA LYS A 10 56.86 8.97 14.53
C LYS A 10 55.43 8.44 14.53
N ILE A 11 54.46 9.34 14.47
CA ILE A 11 53.04 8.99 14.28
C ILE A 11 52.90 8.42 12.87
N ASN A 12 52.55 7.14 12.78
CA ASN A 12 52.25 6.49 11.50
C ASN A 12 50.72 6.43 11.33
N ILE A 13 50.19 7.20 10.37
CA ILE A 13 48.77 7.22 10.06
C ILE A 13 48.51 6.15 8.99
N GLN A 14 47.81 5.08 9.38
CA GLN A 14 47.38 4.03 8.46
C GLN A 14 45.86 3.97 8.36
N LYS A 15 45.35 3.60 7.19
CA LYS A 15 43.93 3.35 7.00
C LYS A 15 43.56 2.05 7.70
N PHE A 16 42.63 2.11 8.66
CA PHE A 16 42.08 0.94 9.33
C PHE A 16 40.66 0.63 8.80
N GLY A 17 40.36 -0.65 8.58
CA GLY A 17 39.05 -1.13 8.11
C GLY A 17 38.93 -1.33 6.60
N ASP A 18 37.80 -1.91 6.18
CA ASP A 18 37.49 -2.18 4.77
C ASP A 18 36.89 -0.95 4.07
N TRP A 19 37.77 -0.10 3.55
CA TRP A 19 37.39 1.11 2.84
C TRP A 19 36.75 0.84 1.47
N TYR A 20 36.98 -0.35 0.89
CA TYR A 20 36.32 -0.74 -0.34
C TYR A 20 34.83 -1.01 -0.10
N ILE A 21 34.51 -1.83 0.91
CA ILE A 21 33.12 -2.09 1.33
C ILE A 21 32.44 -0.78 1.76
N THR A 22 33.13 0.06 2.53
CA THR A 22 32.58 1.33 3.00
C THR A 22 32.23 2.26 1.84
N LYS A 23 33.15 2.44 0.88
CA LYS A 23 32.89 3.25 -0.33
C LYS A 23 31.75 2.66 -1.16
N ASN A 24 31.74 1.35 -1.36
CA ASN A 24 30.69 0.68 -2.11
C ASN A 24 29.33 0.84 -1.43
N LEU A 25 29.26 0.72 -0.09
CA LEU A 25 28.04 0.95 0.67
C LEU A 25 27.50 2.36 0.44
N LEU A 26 28.33 3.40 0.59
CA LEU A 26 27.91 4.79 0.41
C LEU A 26 27.37 5.05 -1.01
N ILE A 27 28.04 4.53 -2.03
CA ILE A 27 27.62 4.67 -3.43
C ILE A 27 26.30 3.93 -3.69
N GLN A 28 26.13 2.73 -3.14
CA GLN A 28 24.97 1.88 -3.42
C GLN A 28 23.78 2.13 -2.50
N LEU A 29 23.93 2.95 -1.45
CA LEU A 29 22.90 3.11 -0.42
C LEU A 29 21.62 3.73 -0.98
N GLU A 30 21.72 4.87 -1.67
CA GLU A 30 20.57 5.54 -2.27
C GLU A 30 19.83 4.63 -3.29
N PRO A 31 20.47 4.04 -4.30
CA PRO A 31 19.77 3.17 -5.25
C PRO A 31 19.20 1.92 -4.59
N ALA A 32 19.83 1.40 -3.52
CA ALA A 32 19.29 0.29 -2.73
C ALA A 32 18.01 0.69 -1.99
N ILE A 33 18.02 1.83 -1.30
CA ILE A 33 16.86 2.35 -0.56
C ILE A 33 15.70 2.62 -1.53
N LYS A 34 15.97 3.30 -2.65
CA LYS A 34 14.94 3.63 -3.64
C LYS A 34 14.30 2.37 -4.22
N LYS A 35 15.11 1.41 -4.67
CA LYS A 35 14.61 0.16 -5.24
C LYS A 35 13.88 -0.70 -4.21
N GLY A 36 14.44 -0.82 -3.01
CA GLY A 36 13.84 -1.58 -1.91
C GLY A 36 12.52 -0.98 -1.45
N SER A 37 12.44 0.36 -1.34
CA SER A 37 11.22 1.07 -1.00
C SER A 37 10.11 0.82 -2.02
N ILE A 38 10.39 0.97 -3.31
CA ILE A 38 9.40 0.72 -4.37
C ILE A 38 8.94 -0.75 -4.35
N ALA A 39 9.85 -1.71 -4.16
CA ALA A 39 9.52 -3.13 -4.08
C ALA A 39 8.61 -3.42 -2.87
N GLY A 40 8.94 -2.88 -1.70
CA GLY A 40 8.15 -3.03 -0.48
C GLY A 40 6.76 -2.40 -0.59
N GLN A 41 6.67 -1.18 -1.13
CA GLN A 41 5.40 -0.52 -1.39
C GLN A 41 4.54 -1.32 -2.39
N LYS A 42 5.14 -1.83 -3.47
CA LYS A 42 4.46 -2.68 -4.47
C LYS A 42 3.91 -3.96 -3.84
N ARG A 43 4.70 -4.65 -3.02
CA ARG A 43 4.25 -5.87 -2.32
C ARG A 43 3.11 -5.58 -1.34
N ALA A 44 3.23 -4.51 -0.57
CA ALA A 44 2.18 -4.06 0.34
C ALA A 44 0.89 -3.70 -0.41
N ALA A 45 0.98 -2.98 -1.53
CA ALA A 45 -0.17 -2.62 -2.35
C ALA A 45 -0.86 -3.85 -2.96
N GLN A 46 -0.11 -4.89 -3.35
CA GLN A 46 -0.68 -6.16 -3.82
C GLN A 46 -1.45 -6.90 -2.73
N GLU A 47 -0.91 -6.99 -1.52
CA GLU A 47 -1.59 -7.63 -0.39
C GLU A 47 -2.84 -6.83 0.03
N LEU A 48 -2.74 -5.51 0.11
CA LEU A 48 -3.89 -4.65 0.40
C LEU A 48 -4.96 -4.80 -0.69
N LYS A 49 -4.58 -4.82 -1.97
CA LYS A 49 -5.50 -5.10 -3.08
C LYS A 49 -6.23 -6.42 -2.91
N ARG A 50 -5.53 -7.47 -2.49
CA ARG A 50 -6.12 -8.80 -2.24
C ARG A 50 -7.16 -8.73 -1.12
N ILE A 51 -6.85 -8.05 -0.01
CA ILE A 51 -7.77 -7.86 1.12
C ILE A 51 -9.02 -7.08 0.70
N VAL A 52 -8.85 -5.93 0.04
CA VAL A 52 -9.96 -5.10 -0.45
C VAL A 52 -10.86 -5.90 -1.40
N ARG A 53 -10.27 -6.64 -2.33
CA ARG A 53 -10.99 -7.49 -3.28
C ARG A 53 -11.75 -8.63 -2.59
N ARG A 54 -11.16 -9.25 -1.57
CA ARG A 54 -11.81 -10.28 -0.77
C ARG A 54 -13.01 -9.69 -0.02
N ASN A 55 -12.84 -8.56 0.65
CA ASN A 55 -13.94 -7.91 1.38
C ASN A 55 -15.09 -7.51 0.45
N ILE A 56 -14.79 -7.08 -0.79
CA ILE A 56 -15.83 -6.88 -1.82
C ILE A 56 -16.57 -8.18 -2.15
N ARG A 57 -15.82 -9.28 -2.37
CA ARG A 57 -16.37 -10.58 -2.75
C ARG A 57 -17.27 -11.15 -1.65
N GLU A 58 -16.88 -10.98 -0.40
CA GLU A 58 -17.59 -11.46 0.79
C GLU A 58 -18.65 -10.46 1.28
N ASN A 59 -19.05 -9.50 0.44
CA ASN A 59 -20.02 -8.44 0.76
C ASN A 59 -19.78 -7.78 2.14
N GLY A 60 -18.53 -7.42 2.40
CA GLY A 60 -18.07 -6.81 3.65
C GLY A 60 -17.30 -7.79 4.53
N GLY A 61 -17.54 -9.10 4.43
CA GLY A 61 -16.84 -10.12 5.20
C GLY A 61 -16.69 -9.72 6.68
N LYS A 62 -15.45 -9.72 7.19
CA LYS A 62 -15.14 -9.28 8.57
C LYS A 62 -15.36 -7.79 8.86
N ILE A 63 -15.64 -6.96 7.85
CA ILE A 63 -16.02 -5.54 8.04
C ILE A 63 -17.48 -5.43 8.51
N GLY A 64 -18.36 -6.37 8.11
CA GLY A 64 -19.77 -6.38 8.50
C GLY A 64 -20.57 -5.24 7.90
N TRP A 65 -20.76 -5.23 6.58
CA TRP A 65 -21.59 -4.20 5.95
C TRP A 65 -23.07 -4.36 6.30
N PRO A 66 -23.81 -3.26 6.50
CA PRO A 66 -25.23 -3.33 6.77
C PRO A 66 -25.98 -3.95 5.57
N PRO A 67 -27.08 -4.69 5.82
CA PRO A 67 -27.91 -5.21 4.75
C PRO A 67 -28.46 -4.08 3.88
N VAL A 68 -28.80 -4.42 2.64
CA VAL A 68 -29.53 -3.49 1.76
C VAL A 68 -30.93 -3.25 2.29
N SER A 69 -31.56 -2.14 1.91
CA SER A 69 -32.98 -1.94 2.22
C SER A 69 -33.82 -3.00 1.49
N GLU A 70 -34.89 -3.45 2.13
CA GLU A 70 -35.75 -4.50 1.59
C GLU A 70 -36.39 -4.10 0.25
N LYS A 71 -36.82 -2.84 0.13
CA LYS A 71 -37.31 -2.25 -1.12
C LYS A 71 -36.29 -2.40 -2.25
N TYR A 72 -35.02 -2.11 -1.97
CA TYR A 72 -33.95 -2.23 -2.96
C TYR A 72 -33.62 -3.69 -3.27
N ALA A 73 -33.61 -4.56 -2.26
CA ALA A 73 -33.43 -5.99 -2.44
C ALA A 73 -34.49 -6.59 -3.37
N LYS A 74 -35.77 -6.28 -3.13
CA LYS A 74 -36.91 -6.71 -3.95
C LYS A 74 -36.79 -6.20 -5.39
N TYR A 75 -36.39 -4.94 -5.57
CA TYR A 75 -36.13 -4.39 -6.90
C TYR A 75 -35.01 -5.13 -7.65
N LYS A 76 -33.91 -5.49 -6.98
CA LYS A 76 -32.79 -6.22 -7.59
C LYS A 76 -33.13 -7.67 -7.91
N ARG A 77 -33.84 -8.37 -7.02
CA ARG A 77 -34.36 -9.71 -7.29
C ARG A 77 -35.26 -9.72 -8.53
N LYS A 78 -36.16 -8.74 -8.67
CA LYS A 78 -37.00 -8.55 -9.88
C LYS A 78 -36.20 -8.34 -11.17
N LYS A 79 -34.94 -7.89 -11.07
CA LYS A 79 -34.03 -7.69 -12.20
C LYS A 79 -33.08 -8.87 -12.42
N GLY A 80 -33.30 -10.00 -11.74
CA GLY A 80 -32.47 -11.21 -11.85
C GLY A 80 -31.13 -11.11 -11.12
N PHE A 81 -30.99 -10.17 -10.18
CA PHE A 81 -29.75 -10.00 -9.43
C PHE A 81 -29.88 -10.44 -7.98
N ASP A 82 -28.80 -11.00 -7.45
CA ASP A 82 -28.66 -11.29 -6.03
C ASP A 82 -28.38 -10.01 -5.22
N PRO A 83 -29.29 -9.59 -4.33
CA PRO A 83 -29.12 -8.39 -3.50
C PRO A 83 -28.06 -8.53 -2.42
N GLU A 84 -27.64 -9.76 -2.08
CA GLU A 84 -26.60 -10.02 -1.08
C GLU A 84 -25.19 -9.78 -1.65
N ASN A 85 -25.04 -9.71 -2.98
CA ASN A 85 -23.75 -9.60 -3.65
C ASN A 85 -23.59 -8.29 -4.45
N LEU A 86 -24.02 -7.17 -3.88
CA LEU A 86 -24.09 -5.86 -4.57
C LEU A 86 -22.81 -5.36 -5.24
N TYR A 87 -21.67 -5.46 -4.54
CA TYR A 87 -20.40 -4.96 -5.09
C TYR A 87 -19.81 -5.89 -6.15
N VAL A 88 -20.24 -7.15 -6.16
CA VAL A 88 -19.81 -8.18 -7.12
C VAL A 88 -20.70 -8.22 -8.34
N MET A 89 -21.97 -7.83 -8.19
CA MET A 89 -23.05 -7.90 -9.18
C MET A 89 -22.69 -7.47 -10.61
N THR A 90 -21.89 -6.41 -10.75
CA THR A 90 -21.39 -5.95 -12.07
C THR A 90 -19.89 -6.21 -12.25
N GLY A 91 -19.20 -6.58 -11.17
CA GLY A 91 -17.75 -6.69 -11.04
C GLY A 91 -16.99 -5.40 -11.34
N LEU A 92 -17.67 -4.28 -11.62
CA LEU A 92 -17.06 -3.04 -12.08
C LEU A 92 -16.11 -2.46 -11.02
N TYR A 93 -16.56 -2.40 -9.76
CA TYR A 93 -15.74 -1.95 -8.65
C TYR A 93 -14.50 -2.84 -8.50
N TYR A 94 -14.71 -4.16 -8.47
CA TYR A 94 -13.66 -5.16 -8.32
C TYR A 94 -12.59 -5.11 -9.43
N ARG A 95 -12.99 -4.88 -10.68
CA ARG A 95 -12.08 -4.77 -11.84
C ARG A 95 -11.35 -3.43 -11.90
N SER A 96 -11.96 -2.37 -11.35
CA SER A 96 -11.40 -1.02 -11.34
C SER A 96 -10.39 -0.77 -10.24
N ILE A 97 -10.20 -1.69 -9.27
CA ILE A 97 -9.11 -1.58 -8.30
C ILE A 97 -7.78 -1.86 -8.98
N LYS A 98 -6.93 -0.85 -9.04
CA LYS A 98 -5.61 -0.89 -9.68
C LYS A 98 -4.55 -0.36 -8.73
N ILE A 99 -3.32 -0.75 -9.03
CA ILE A 99 -2.11 -0.23 -8.40
C ILE A 99 -1.52 0.76 -9.39
N TYR A 100 -1.20 1.95 -8.91
CA TYR A 100 -0.60 3.03 -9.68
C TYR A 100 0.81 3.27 -9.18
N ARG A 101 1.67 3.68 -10.10
CA ARG A 101 3.00 4.14 -9.80
C ARG A 101 3.11 5.57 -10.28
N ASP A 102 3.59 6.43 -9.38
CA ASP A 102 3.91 7.82 -9.66
C ASP A 102 5.31 8.10 -9.13
N GLY A 103 6.30 8.15 -10.02
CA GLY A 103 7.72 8.16 -9.66
C GLY A 103 8.10 6.98 -8.74
N ASN A 104 8.43 7.32 -7.49
CA ASN A 104 8.84 6.37 -6.43
C ASN A 104 7.69 5.97 -5.49
N ASN A 105 6.49 6.51 -5.71
CA ASN A 105 5.33 6.24 -4.90
C ASN A 105 4.44 5.20 -5.57
N ILE A 106 4.03 4.20 -4.80
CA ILE A 106 3.03 3.21 -5.22
C ILE A 106 1.74 3.48 -4.45
N SER A 107 0.65 3.71 -5.18
CA SER A 107 -0.68 3.88 -4.60
C SER A 107 -1.63 2.80 -5.09
N ILE A 108 -2.69 2.55 -4.31
CA ILE A 108 -3.80 1.69 -4.68
C ILE A 108 -5.06 2.53 -4.72
N GLY A 109 -5.90 2.31 -5.73
CA GLY A 109 -7.16 3.03 -5.83
C GLY A 109 -8.03 2.53 -6.97
N LEU A 110 -9.03 3.33 -7.30
CA LEU A 110 -9.96 3.05 -8.38
C LEU A 110 -9.51 3.74 -9.67
N LYS A 111 -9.76 3.07 -10.80
CA LYS A 111 -9.57 3.64 -12.15
C LYS A 111 -10.39 4.91 -12.34
N ARG A 112 -9.67 6.02 -12.54
CA ARG A 112 -10.21 7.34 -12.87
C ARG A 112 -11.08 7.24 -14.13
N TYR A 113 -12.12 8.07 -14.19
CA TYR A 113 -13.05 8.18 -15.33
C TYR A 113 -13.83 6.92 -15.70
N THR A 114 -13.83 5.88 -14.86
CA THR A 114 -14.72 4.73 -15.05
C THR A 114 -16.16 5.18 -14.83
N ARG A 115 -16.96 5.20 -15.90
CA ARG A 115 -18.39 5.53 -15.83
C ARG A 115 -19.18 4.33 -15.32
N HIS A 116 -20.18 4.60 -14.50
CA HIS A 116 -21.17 3.59 -14.16
C HIS A 116 -22.19 3.47 -15.31
N GLN A 117 -22.32 2.29 -15.90
CA GLN A 117 -23.32 2.06 -16.93
C GLN A 117 -24.69 1.85 -16.26
N GLY A 118 -25.55 2.86 -16.35
CA GLY A 118 -26.90 2.84 -15.81
C GLY A 118 -27.81 3.83 -16.54
N ARG A 119 -29.06 3.42 -16.78
CA ARG A 119 -30.12 4.19 -17.47
C ARG A 119 -30.48 5.45 -16.69
N THR A 120 -29.84 6.58 -16.99
CA THR A 120 -30.37 7.97 -17.02
C THR A 120 -29.20 8.92 -16.83
N ASN A 121 -28.96 9.80 -17.81
CA ASN A 121 -28.37 11.16 -17.83
C ASN A 121 -27.49 11.72 -16.70
N ASN A 122 -26.96 10.91 -15.79
CA ASN A 122 -26.17 11.33 -14.65
C ASN A 122 -24.76 10.76 -14.78
N ASN A 123 -23.81 11.67 -15.00
CA ASN A 123 -22.35 11.49 -15.04
C ASN A 123 -21.78 10.99 -13.69
N LEU A 124 -22.30 9.89 -13.14
CA LEU A 124 -21.79 9.24 -11.95
C LEU A 124 -20.61 8.34 -12.33
N THR A 125 -19.43 8.78 -11.92
CA THR A 125 -18.22 7.98 -12.01
C THR A 125 -18.19 6.98 -10.87
N LEU A 126 -17.48 5.87 -11.07
CA LEU A 126 -17.27 4.85 -10.05
C LEU A 126 -16.65 5.43 -8.77
N ILE A 127 -15.79 6.45 -8.89
CA ILE A 127 -15.20 7.15 -7.74
C ILE A 127 -16.28 7.86 -6.91
N LYS A 128 -17.22 8.55 -7.57
CA LYS A 128 -18.36 9.18 -6.86
C LYS A 128 -19.20 8.14 -6.13
N ILE A 129 -19.47 6.99 -6.77
CA ILE A 129 -20.19 5.88 -6.15
C ILE A 129 -19.41 5.33 -4.95
N ALA A 130 -18.10 5.12 -5.10
CA ALA A 130 -17.24 4.65 -4.01
C ALA A 130 -17.25 5.60 -2.81
N ASN A 131 -17.21 6.92 -3.04
CA ASN A 131 -17.28 7.91 -1.97
C ASN A 131 -18.65 7.90 -1.27
N ILE A 132 -19.75 7.79 -2.02
CA ILE A 132 -21.09 7.65 -1.44
C ILE A 132 -21.18 6.37 -0.61
N LEU A 133 -20.57 5.28 -1.06
CA LEU A 133 -20.60 4.03 -0.32
C LEU A 133 -19.69 4.05 0.90
N GLU A 134 -18.52 4.69 0.84
CA GLU A 134 -17.61 4.79 1.99
C GLU A 134 -18.26 5.58 3.14
N ASN A 135 -18.99 6.66 2.82
CA ASN A 135 -19.54 7.59 3.81
C ASN A 135 -21.05 7.45 4.04
N GLY A 136 -21.76 6.74 3.16
CA GLY A 136 -23.22 6.77 3.10
C GLY A 136 -23.76 8.06 2.47
N SER A 137 -25.09 8.18 2.42
CA SER A 137 -25.79 9.38 1.98
C SER A 137 -27.18 9.43 2.59
N ALA A 138 -27.45 10.42 3.45
CA ALA A 138 -28.77 10.63 4.04
C ALA A 138 -29.80 10.99 2.95
N VAL A 139 -29.44 11.90 2.03
CA VAL A 139 -30.31 12.34 0.91
C VAL A 139 -30.77 11.16 0.04
N ARG A 140 -29.89 10.17 -0.17
CA ARG A 140 -30.21 8.98 -0.98
C ARG A 140 -30.68 7.79 -0.14
N ASN A 141 -30.78 7.95 1.18
CA ASN A 141 -31.06 6.89 2.15
C ASN A 141 -30.14 5.66 1.96
N ILE A 142 -28.84 5.91 1.78
CA ILE A 142 -27.80 4.88 1.60
C ILE A 142 -26.98 4.81 2.89
N LYS A 143 -27.01 3.65 3.56
CA LYS A 143 -26.14 3.38 4.71
C LYS A 143 -24.67 3.30 4.27
N ALA A 144 -23.77 3.79 5.13
CA ALA A 144 -22.34 3.69 4.90
C ALA A 144 -21.87 2.22 4.86
N ARG A 145 -20.94 1.95 3.96
CA ARG A 145 -20.30 0.65 3.70
C ARG A 145 -18.79 0.90 3.50
N PRO A 146 -18.09 1.28 4.57
CA PRO A 146 -16.67 1.62 4.49
C PRO A 146 -15.86 0.40 4.07
N LEU A 147 -14.93 0.59 3.14
CA LEU A 147 -14.12 -0.47 2.56
C LEU A 147 -12.64 -0.21 2.78
N TRP A 148 -12.16 0.98 2.43
CA TRP A 148 -10.72 1.24 2.32
C TRP A 148 -10.05 1.30 3.68
N LYS A 149 -10.59 2.10 4.60
CA LYS A 149 -10.01 2.26 5.94
C LYS A 149 -10.08 0.96 6.75
N PRO A 150 -11.21 0.22 6.81
CA PRO A 150 -11.25 -1.07 7.48
C PRO A 150 -10.31 -2.11 6.84
N SER A 151 -10.22 -2.16 5.50
CA SER A 151 -9.29 -3.07 4.81
C SER A 151 -7.83 -2.76 5.13
N TYR A 152 -7.47 -1.47 5.24
CA TYR A 152 -6.12 -1.07 5.67
C TYR A 152 -5.83 -1.45 7.12
N LYS A 153 -6.82 -1.35 8.01
CA LYS A 153 -6.70 -1.84 9.39
C LYS A 153 -6.50 -3.37 9.42
N GLN A 154 -7.28 -4.13 8.65
CA GLN A 154 -7.12 -5.59 8.52
C GLN A 154 -5.77 -5.99 7.92
N PHE A 155 -5.23 -5.17 7.03
CA PHE A 155 -3.88 -5.36 6.50
C PHE A 155 -2.83 -5.26 7.63
N GLY A 156 -3.07 -4.50 8.69
CA GLY A 156 -2.11 -4.22 9.77
C GLY A 156 -1.56 -2.79 9.73
N GLY A 157 -2.17 -1.92 8.92
CA GLY A 157 -1.90 -0.49 8.86
C GLY A 157 -0.45 -0.12 8.57
N SER A 158 -0.06 1.05 9.10
CA SER A 158 1.25 1.66 8.80
C SER A 158 2.42 0.85 9.36
N LYS A 159 2.22 0.12 10.48
CA LYS A 159 3.25 -0.76 11.05
C LYS A 159 3.65 -1.85 10.06
N ARG A 160 2.67 -2.55 9.47
CA ARG A 160 2.95 -3.60 8.50
C ARG A 160 3.51 -3.04 7.19
N LEU A 161 3.01 -1.89 6.73
CA LEU A 161 3.56 -1.21 5.56
C LEU A 161 5.05 -0.88 5.74
N LYS A 162 5.42 -0.26 6.87
CA LYS A 162 6.80 0.03 7.23
C LYS A 162 7.64 -1.24 7.27
N GLY A 163 7.10 -2.33 7.81
CA GLY A 163 7.75 -3.65 7.82
C GLY A 163 8.11 -4.15 6.41
N PHE A 164 7.16 -4.10 5.47
CA PHE A 164 7.43 -4.48 4.07
C PHE A 164 8.54 -3.62 3.44
N ILE A 165 8.47 -2.30 3.61
CA ILE A 165 9.45 -1.37 3.05
C ILE A 165 10.85 -1.67 3.61
N LEU A 166 10.99 -1.72 4.94
CA LEU A 166 12.27 -1.95 5.59
C LEU A 166 12.88 -3.31 5.24
N TRP A 167 12.05 -4.36 5.16
CA TRP A 167 12.52 -5.69 4.76
C TRP A 167 13.12 -5.68 3.35
N HIS A 168 12.42 -5.05 2.39
CA HIS A 168 12.92 -4.96 1.02
C HIS A 168 14.14 -4.04 0.88
N VAL A 169 14.20 -2.92 1.62
CA VAL A 169 15.38 -2.04 1.66
C VAL A 169 16.59 -2.79 2.22
N ARG A 170 16.45 -3.50 3.34
CA ARG A 170 17.52 -4.31 3.92
C ARG A 170 18.07 -5.32 2.91
N ASN A 171 17.18 -6.02 2.21
CA ASN A 171 17.58 -7.03 1.22
C ASN A 171 18.29 -6.42 0.01
N GLU A 172 17.87 -5.24 -0.46
CA GLU A 172 18.56 -4.55 -1.55
C GLU A 172 19.94 -4.05 -1.13
N ILE A 173 20.10 -3.54 0.11
CA ILE A 173 21.41 -3.15 0.64
C ILE A 173 22.32 -4.38 0.72
N LYS A 174 21.85 -5.49 1.31
CA LYS A 174 22.61 -6.73 1.41
C LYS A 174 23.02 -7.26 0.04
N LYS A 175 22.11 -7.25 -0.93
CA LYS A 175 22.38 -7.73 -2.29
C LYS A 175 23.46 -6.92 -3.01
N ARG A 176 23.50 -5.61 -2.80
CA ARG A 176 24.41 -4.70 -3.53
C ARG A 176 25.77 -4.53 -2.86
N THR A 177 25.82 -4.68 -1.54
CA THR A 177 26.99 -4.28 -0.74
C THR A 177 27.56 -5.41 0.11
N GLY A 178 26.85 -6.52 0.27
CA GLY A 178 27.19 -7.59 1.22
C GLY A 178 26.89 -7.23 2.69
N VAL A 179 26.72 -5.94 3.00
CA VAL A 179 26.43 -5.45 4.36
C VAL A 179 25.00 -5.78 4.73
N THR A 180 24.80 -6.29 5.95
CA THR A 180 23.46 -6.60 6.48
C THR A 180 23.03 -5.55 7.50
N PRO A 181 22.14 -4.60 7.14
CA PRO A 181 21.62 -3.63 8.09
C PRO A 181 20.87 -4.31 9.24
N LYS A 182 21.09 -3.82 10.45
CA LYS A 182 20.24 -4.14 11.61
C LYS A 182 18.97 -3.31 11.51
N LEU A 183 17.81 -3.97 11.57
CA LEU A 183 16.52 -3.28 11.65
C LEU A 183 16.17 -3.12 13.12
N THR A 184 16.05 -1.86 13.56
CA THR A 184 15.55 -1.50 14.89
C THR A 184 14.11 -1.01 14.75
N TYR A 185 13.23 -1.44 15.65
CA TYR A 185 11.79 -1.16 15.61
C TYR A 185 11.32 -0.57 16.93
#